data_AF-A0A955BMU0-F1
#
_entry.id   AF-A0A955BMU0-F1
#
_cell.length_a   1.000
_cell.length_b   1.000
_cell.length_c   1.000
_cell.angle_alpha   90.00
_cell.angle_beta   90.00
_cell.angle_gamma   90.00
#
_symmetry.space_group_name_H-M   'P 1'
#
loop_
_entity.id
_entity.type
_entity.pdbx_description
1 polymer ?
#
loop_
_entity_poly.entity_id
_entity_poly.type
_entity_poly.pdbx_seq_one_letter_code
_entity_poly.pdbx_strand_id
1 'polypeptide(L)'
;MMSRAHWALLVSTLFMACGCGSSEEANFGSAREAYLEAMQAAQQGDAAKAIEGLTASLAAVPAAATYMERAKLYLAEGRQDEALQDCQAALELDPENEDVKWLLGEVKKPEKERFKGDQQAPPSSGK
;
A
#
# COMPACT_ATOMS: atom_id res chain seq x y z
N MET A 1 20.05 -45.00 36.88
CA MET A 1 20.79 -45.84 35.91
C MET A 1 19.82 -46.22 34.80
N MET A 2 20.07 -45.71 33.58
CA MET A 2 19.53 -46.07 32.25
C MET A 2 19.78 -44.82 31.36
N SER A 3 21.02 -44.60 30.90
CA SER A 3 21.57 -44.95 29.57
C SER A 3 20.73 -44.42 28.38
N ARG A 4 21.20 -43.35 27.73
CA ARG A 4 21.92 -43.33 26.42
C ARG A 4 20.95 -43.21 25.22
N ALA A 5 20.83 -42.01 24.65
CA ALA A 5 21.63 -41.55 23.51
C ALA A 5 21.31 -42.29 22.20
N HIS A 6 20.40 -41.71 21.41
CA HIS A 6 20.30 -41.93 19.97
C HIS A 6 19.85 -40.63 19.31
N TRP A 7 20.76 -39.65 19.15
CA TRP A 7 20.60 -38.56 18.18
C TRP A 7 21.98 -38.00 17.85
N ALA A 8 22.62 -38.65 16.89
CA ALA A 8 23.87 -38.35 16.21
C ALA A 8 24.04 -39.50 15.20
N LEU A 9 24.34 -39.36 13.91
CA LEU A 9 24.95 -38.30 13.12
C LEU A 9 24.96 -38.80 11.65
N LEU A 10 24.77 -37.88 10.68
CA LEU A 10 25.45 -37.82 9.34
C LEU A 10 25.04 -38.89 8.29
N VAL A 11 25.04 -38.67 6.97
CA VAL A 11 26.02 -38.03 6.06
C VAL A 11 25.24 -37.66 4.77
N SER A 12 25.13 -36.39 4.40
CA SER A 12 25.99 -35.69 3.42
C SER A 12 25.80 -36.11 1.95
N THR A 13 25.32 -35.17 1.13
CA THR A 13 25.75 -34.84 -0.24
C THR A 13 24.80 -33.74 -0.75
N LEU A 14 25.17 -32.47 -0.52
CA LEU A 14 25.74 -31.61 -1.57
C LEU A 14 24.75 -31.32 -2.72
N PHE A 15 23.94 -30.27 -2.56
CA PHE A 15 23.77 -29.34 -3.67
C PHE A 15 23.90 -27.90 -3.18
N MET A 16 25.07 -27.39 -3.50
CA MET A 16 25.50 -26.02 -3.46
C MET A 16 24.56 -25.17 -4.33
N ALA A 17 23.79 -24.29 -3.69
CA ALA A 17 23.32 -23.07 -4.33
C ALA A 17 23.52 -21.92 -3.34
N CYS A 18 24.38 -20.98 -3.72
CA CYS A 18 24.46 -19.66 -3.10
C CYS A 18 23.07 -19.05 -2.97
N GLY A 19 22.88 -18.31 -1.87
CA GLY A 19 21.71 -17.49 -1.65
C GLY A 19 21.57 -16.36 -2.68
N CYS A 20 20.32 -16.00 -2.95
CA CYS A 20 19.69 -14.71 -2.71
C CYS A 20 18.40 -14.62 -3.55
N GLY A 21 17.30 -14.30 -2.86
CA GLY A 21 16.03 -13.73 -3.34
C GLY A 21 15.49 -14.14 -4.72
N SER A 22 14.31 -14.76 -4.78
CA SER A 22 13.61 -14.85 -6.08
C SER A 22 12.09 -14.83 -6.04
N SER A 23 11.43 -15.03 -4.90
CA SER A 23 9.95 -14.92 -4.82
C SER A 23 9.46 -13.65 -4.14
N GLU A 24 10.19 -13.11 -3.15
CA GLU A 24 9.78 -11.89 -2.44
C GLU A 24 10.26 -10.61 -3.15
N GLU A 25 11.43 -10.66 -3.80
CA GLU A 25 11.99 -9.51 -4.56
C GLU A 25 11.26 -9.27 -5.89
N ALA A 26 10.78 -10.32 -6.54
CA ALA A 26 9.96 -10.19 -7.76
C ALA A 26 8.62 -9.48 -7.47
N ASN A 27 8.02 -9.77 -6.32
CA ASN A 27 6.76 -9.14 -5.90
C ASN A 27 6.92 -7.64 -5.61
N PHE A 28 8.06 -7.20 -5.05
CA PHE A 28 8.30 -5.78 -4.82
C PHE A 28 8.54 -5.00 -6.11
N GLY A 29 9.28 -5.59 -7.06
CA GLY A 29 9.48 -5.01 -8.39
C GLY A 29 8.17 -4.81 -9.14
N SER A 30 7.33 -5.85 -9.19
CA SER A 30 6.00 -5.77 -9.81
C SER A 30 5.05 -4.82 -9.08
N ALA A 31 5.13 -4.74 -7.74
CA ALA A 31 4.30 -3.81 -6.96
C ALA A 31 4.60 -2.35 -7.30
N ARG A 32 5.89 -2.02 -7.47
CA ARG A 32 6.33 -0.68 -7.86
C ARG A 32 5.92 -0.34 -9.29
N GLU A 33 6.04 -1.28 -10.21
CA GLU A 33 5.58 -1.09 -11.59
C GLU A 33 4.08 -0.83 -11.65
N ALA A 34 3.27 -1.68 -10.98
CA ALA A 34 1.83 -1.49 -10.89
C ALA A 34 1.45 -0.13 -10.28
N TYR A 35 2.19 0.34 -9.27
CA TYR A 35 2.00 1.68 -8.71
C TYR A 35 2.29 2.78 -9.73
N LEU A 36 3.42 2.71 -10.44
CA LEU A 36 3.80 3.73 -11.41
C LEU A 36 2.80 3.81 -12.57
N GLU A 37 2.37 2.67 -13.09
CA GLU A 37 1.34 2.61 -14.13
C GLU A 37 0.00 3.15 -13.64
N ALA A 38 -0.38 2.84 -12.39
CA ALA A 38 -1.59 3.38 -11.79
C ALA A 38 -1.54 4.91 -11.65
N MET A 39 -0.40 5.46 -11.22
CA MET A 39 -0.22 6.91 -11.12
C MET A 39 -0.24 7.59 -12.49
N GLN A 40 0.27 6.93 -13.53
CA GLN A 40 0.15 7.42 -14.90
C GLN A 40 -1.31 7.39 -15.38
N ALA A 41 -2.05 6.32 -15.09
CA ALA A 41 -3.47 6.22 -15.41
C ALA A 41 -4.29 7.30 -14.69
N ALA A 42 -3.97 7.57 -13.41
CA ALA A 42 -4.60 8.65 -12.63
C ALA A 42 -4.37 10.02 -13.28
N GLN A 43 -3.16 10.29 -13.78
CA GLN A 43 -2.86 11.53 -14.51
C GLN A 43 -3.60 11.63 -15.85
N GLN A 44 -3.93 10.50 -16.47
CA GLN A 44 -4.72 10.44 -17.70
C GLN A 44 -6.23 10.55 -17.43
N GLY A 45 -6.66 10.58 -16.16
CA GLY A 45 -8.06 10.59 -15.77
C GLY A 45 -8.73 9.21 -15.83
N ASP A 46 -7.96 8.13 -16.06
CA ASP A 46 -8.47 6.76 -16.02
C ASP A 46 -8.44 6.25 -14.58
N ALA A 47 -9.43 6.69 -13.80
CA ALA A 47 -9.56 6.34 -12.39
C ALA A 47 -9.74 4.82 -12.19
N ALA A 48 -10.44 4.14 -13.09
CA ALA A 48 -10.68 2.70 -13.01
C ALA A 48 -9.36 1.92 -13.10
N LYS A 49 -8.55 2.21 -14.14
CA LYS A 49 -7.25 1.57 -14.31
C LYS A 49 -6.28 1.95 -13.19
N ALA A 50 -6.32 3.18 -12.70
CA ALA A 50 -5.51 3.60 -11.57
C ALA A 50 -5.86 2.81 -10.29
N ILE A 51 -7.14 2.66 -9.96
CA ILE A 51 -7.59 1.87 -8.81
C ILE A 51 -7.17 0.40 -8.94
N GLU A 52 -7.26 -0.19 -10.13
CA GLU A 52 -6.82 -1.56 -10.38
C GLU A 52 -5.32 -1.73 -10.11
N GLY A 53 -4.47 -0.86 -10.68
CA GLY A 53 -3.03 -0.93 -10.49
C GLY A 53 -2.60 -0.66 -9.03
N LEU A 54 -3.26 0.28 -8.33
CA LEU A 54 -3.03 0.50 -6.89
C LEU A 54 -3.45 -0.73 -6.06
N THR A 55 -4.53 -1.40 -6.44
CA THR A 55 -4.98 -2.63 -5.77
C THR A 55 -3.99 -3.77 -5.96
N ALA A 56 -3.47 -3.94 -7.18
CA ALA A 56 -2.40 -4.91 -7.45
C ALA A 56 -1.12 -4.58 -6.68
N SER A 57 -0.75 -3.30 -6.61
CA SER A 57 0.39 -2.83 -5.82
C SER A 57 0.22 -3.15 -4.34
N LEU A 58 -0.95 -2.85 -3.76
CA LEU A 58 -1.28 -3.12 -2.36
C LEU A 58 -1.33 -4.62 -2.02
N ALA A 59 -1.75 -5.46 -2.96
CA ALA A 59 -1.76 -6.91 -2.78
C ALA A 59 -0.35 -7.48 -2.64
N ALA A 60 0.63 -6.86 -3.30
CA ALA A 60 2.03 -7.26 -3.23
C ALA A 60 2.77 -6.58 -2.07
N VAL A 61 2.60 -5.26 -1.90
CA VAL A 61 3.24 -4.45 -0.86
C VAL A 61 2.23 -3.45 -0.29
N PRO A 62 1.61 -3.74 0.87
CA PRO A 62 0.79 -2.77 1.58
C PRO A 62 1.61 -1.56 2.00
N ALA A 63 1.16 -0.36 1.65
CA ALA A 63 1.82 0.89 1.99
C ALA A 63 0.80 2.00 2.25
N ALA A 64 1.05 2.82 3.28
CA ALA A 64 0.16 3.92 3.66
C ALA A 64 -0.05 4.91 2.50
N ALA A 65 1.02 5.24 1.77
CA ALA A 65 0.95 6.11 0.60
C ALA A 65 0.04 5.54 -0.50
N THR A 66 0.14 4.24 -0.81
CA THR A 66 -0.66 3.60 -1.85
C THR A 66 -2.14 3.54 -1.47
N TYR A 67 -2.46 3.24 -0.20
CA TYR A 67 -3.83 3.35 0.31
C TYR A 67 -4.36 4.78 0.22
N MET A 68 -3.55 5.78 0.58
CA MET A 68 -3.93 7.18 0.48
C MET A 68 -4.24 7.61 -0.96
N GLU A 69 -3.40 7.23 -1.93
CA GLU A 69 -3.66 7.55 -3.35
C GLU A 69 -4.95 6.89 -3.85
N ARG A 70 -5.21 5.64 -3.44
CA ARG A 70 -6.45 4.95 -3.81
C ARG A 70 -7.68 5.58 -3.16
N ALA A 71 -7.57 6.02 -1.90
CA ALA A 71 -8.63 6.76 -1.21
C ALA A 71 -8.98 8.08 -1.92
N LYS A 72 -7.98 8.83 -2.41
CA LYS A 72 -8.20 10.05 -3.21
C LYS A 72 -9.00 9.77 -4.48
N LEU A 73 -8.66 8.69 -5.20
CA LEU A 73 -9.40 8.27 -6.39
C LEU A 73 -10.83 7.85 -6.06
N TYR A 74 -11.03 7.10 -4.98
CA TYR A 74 -12.37 6.75 -4.53
C TYR A 74 -13.21 7.97 -4.16
N LEU A 75 -12.62 8.99 -3.52
CA LEU A 75 -13.33 10.25 -3.27
C LEU A 75 -13.73 10.98 -4.55
N ALA A 76 -12.87 10.98 -5.57
CA ALA A 76 -13.17 11.58 -6.86
C ALA A 76 -14.34 10.87 -7.58
N GLU A 77 -14.46 9.56 -7.39
CA GLU A 77 -15.56 8.72 -7.90
C GLU A 77 -16.82 8.74 -7.01
N GLY A 78 -16.84 9.53 -5.92
CA GLY A 78 -17.96 9.57 -4.96
C GLY A 78 -18.06 8.34 -4.05
N ARG A 79 -17.08 7.44 -4.10
CA ARG A 79 -16.98 6.18 -3.33
C ARG A 79 -16.43 6.43 -1.94
N GLN A 80 -17.21 7.14 -1.13
CA GLN A 80 -16.79 7.62 0.19
C GLN A 80 -16.46 6.50 1.17
N ASP A 81 -17.22 5.41 1.16
CA ASP A 81 -17.05 4.31 2.12
C ASP A 81 -15.73 3.57 1.88
N GLU A 82 -15.37 3.32 0.62
CA GLU A 82 -14.09 2.72 0.26
C GLU A 82 -12.91 3.65 0.58
N ALA A 83 -13.06 4.96 0.34
CA ALA A 83 -12.05 5.94 0.73
C ALA A 83 -11.82 5.95 2.25
N LEU A 84 -12.89 5.81 3.04
CA LEU A 84 -12.81 5.74 4.50
C LEU A 84 -12.01 4.51 4.96
N GLN A 85 -12.29 3.36 4.35
CA GLN A 85 -11.57 2.11 4.64
C GLN A 85 -10.08 2.22 4.29
N ASP A 86 -9.75 2.79 3.13
CA ASP A 86 -8.36 2.98 2.73
C ASP A 86 -7.62 3.98 3.64
N CYS A 87 -8.27 5.06 4.07
CA CYS A 87 -7.69 5.97 5.06
C CYS A 87 -7.44 5.27 6.41
N GLN A 88 -8.33 4.38 6.85
CA GLN A 88 -8.13 3.61 8.08
C GLN A 88 -6.95 2.64 7.94
N ALA A 89 -6.89 1.88 6.84
CA ALA A 89 -5.77 0.98 6.56
C ALA A 89 -4.43 1.73 6.46
N ALA A 90 -4.43 2.93 5.87
CA ALA A 90 -3.24 3.77 5.84
C ALA A 90 -2.78 4.22 7.23
N LEU A 91 -3.70 4.59 8.12
CA LEU A 91 -3.39 4.96 9.51
C LEU A 91 -3.00 3.76 10.38
N GLU A 92 -3.42 2.55 10.05
CA GLU A 92 -2.94 1.34 10.71
C GLU A 92 -1.45 1.09 10.41
N LEU A 93 -1.00 1.43 9.19
CA LEU A 93 0.41 1.31 8.79
C LEU A 93 1.26 2.50 9.26
N ASP A 94 0.74 3.72 9.19
CA ASP A 94 1.41 4.94 9.60
C ASP A 94 0.44 5.85 10.39
N PRO A 95 0.34 5.64 11.72
CA PRO A 95 -0.57 6.41 12.57
C PRO A 95 -0.22 7.90 12.68
N GLU A 96 1.03 8.28 12.37
CA GLU A 96 1.51 9.66 12.44
C GLU A 96 1.40 10.40 11.11
N ASN A 97 0.85 9.75 10.08
CA ASN A 97 0.69 10.36 8.76
C ASN A 97 -0.33 11.50 8.77
N GLU A 98 0.16 12.73 8.84
CA GLU A 98 -0.68 13.94 8.85
C GLU A 98 -1.48 14.11 7.55
N ASP A 99 -0.97 13.64 6.40
CA ASP A 99 -1.70 13.71 5.13
C ASP A 99 -2.91 12.78 5.11
N VAL A 100 -2.76 11.57 5.67
CA VAL A 100 -3.86 10.62 5.80
C VAL A 100 -4.89 11.11 6.82
N LYS A 101 -4.47 11.70 7.94
CA LYS A 101 -5.39 12.31 8.93
C LYS A 101 -6.17 13.46 8.31
N TRP A 102 -5.51 14.31 7.53
CA TRP A 102 -6.14 15.39 6.78
C TRP A 102 -7.16 14.82 5.79
N LEU A 103 -6.77 13.83 4.98
CA LEU A 103 -7.65 13.19 4.00
C LEU A 103 -8.85 12.55 4.66
N LEU A 104 -8.67 11.86 5.79
CA LEU A 104 -9.76 11.29 6.59
C LEU A 104 -10.75 12.37 7.06
N GLY A 105 -10.27 13.55 7.39
CA GLY A 105 -11.10 14.72 7.67
C GLY A 105 -11.96 15.11 6.47
N GLU A 106 -11.40 15.13 5.27
CA GLU A 106 -12.12 15.41 4.02
C GLU A 106 -13.12 14.30 3.66
N VAL A 107 -12.76 13.03 3.83
CA VAL A 107 -13.65 11.89 3.59
C VAL A 107 -14.95 12.01 4.41
N LYS A 108 -14.84 12.43 5.67
CA LYS A 108 -15.97 12.55 6.61
C LYS A 108 -16.90 13.73 6.32
N LYS A 109 -16.44 14.73 5.57
CA LYS A 109 -17.27 15.85 5.15
C LYS A 109 -18.26 15.41 4.08
N PRO A 110 -19.44 16.05 4.00
CA PRO A 110 -20.33 15.83 2.87
C PRO A 110 -19.64 16.29 1.59
N GLU A 111 -19.88 15.59 0.48
CA GLU A 111 -19.22 15.81 -0.82
C GLU A 111 -19.17 17.31 -1.22
N LYS A 112 -20.29 18.01 -1.05
CA LYS A 112 -20.43 19.44 -1.34
C LYS A 112 -19.52 20.37 -0.51
N GLU A 113 -18.89 19.89 0.56
CA GLU A 113 -18.04 20.67 1.47
C GLU A 113 -16.57 20.22 1.45
N ARG A 114 -16.24 19.16 0.71
CA ARG A 114 -14.87 18.63 0.59
C ARG A 114 -13.96 19.59 -0.15
N PHE A 115 -12.70 19.63 0.26
CA PHE A 115 -11.62 20.40 -0.37
C PHE A 115 -11.95 21.89 -0.53
N LYS A 116 -12.88 22.42 0.26
CA LYS A 116 -13.21 23.85 0.32
C LYS A 116 -12.36 24.54 1.38
N GLY A 117 -11.94 25.77 1.07
CA GLY A 117 -11.15 26.62 1.97
C GLY A 117 -9.71 26.78 1.49
N ASP A 118 -8.84 27.23 2.39
CA ASP A 118 -7.46 27.61 2.07
C ASP A 118 -6.53 26.39 1.88
N GLN A 119 -6.89 25.24 2.46
CA GLN A 119 -6.12 23.99 2.34
C GLN A 119 -6.88 22.99 1.46
N GLN A 120 -6.58 23.02 0.16
CA GLN A 120 -7.19 22.13 -0.85
C GLN A 120 -6.32 20.89 -1.13
N ALA A 121 -5.15 20.80 -0.49
CA ALA A 121 -4.17 19.74 -0.66
C ALA A 121 -3.62 19.28 0.70
N PRO A 122 -3.06 18.06 0.77
CA PRO A 122 -2.45 17.55 1.99
C PRO A 122 -1.34 18.48 2.53
N PRO A 123 -1.14 18.55 3.86
CA PRO A 123 -0.13 19.40 4.49
C PRO A 123 1.28 19.25 3.93
N SER A 124 1.67 18.06 3.47
CA SER A 124 2.98 17.81 2.85
C SER A 124 3.17 18.48 1.48
N SER A 125 2.09 18.86 0.80
CA SER A 125 2.13 19.38 -0.58
C SER A 125 2.58 20.85 -0.69
N GLY A 126 2.74 21.55 0.44
CA GLY A 126 3.03 22.99 0.50
C GLY A 126 4.44 23.37 0.98
N LYS A 127 5.42 22.47 0.86
CA LYS A 127 6.83 22.75 1.20
C LYS A 127 7.71 22.93 -0.03
#